data_AF-A0A9D9GD92-F1
#
_entry.id   AF-A0A9D9GD92-F1
#
_cell.length_a   1.000
_cell.length_b   1.000
_cell.length_c   1.000
_cell.angle_alpha   90.00
_cell.angle_beta   90.00
_cell.angle_gamma   90.00
#
_symmetry.space_group_name_H-M   'P 1'
#
loop_
_entity.id
_entity.type
_entity.pdbx_description
1 polymer ?
#
loop_
_entity_poly.entity_id
_entity_poly.type
_entity_poly.pdbx_seq_one_letter_code
_entity_poly.pdbx_strand_id
1 'polypeptide(L)'
;EGVIMKGPEYLSVFDGETGAIKANAKYIPARHPEKENPSPQEMSEIWSDGYGNRSERYLACVAYLDGEHPSIVMCRGYYSRTVLAAWNYQDGRLVHLWTFDSDDIAHPEHFAYRGMGNHNLSVGDVDGDGYDEIIYGNMAVDHDGKGLYSTGIGHADAMHLGDLDPQRPGLEVFNTQEPVGAYGMNFRQAGSGEIYWNVPTDSVAVSYERKQQGPGRAVAFDIDERYPGAECWVRGGGISGLYTCKGEKIAERAPRSCNFAIYWDGDLLRELLDGTRIQKYHWQESDLEMLFMAEGCRSNNGSKSTPSISADIYGDWREEVVFPTRDNKELRVYTTTIPTDYRLPSLMYDPIYRLGIVWQNVAYNIPPHLSVDLVSKFRK
;
A
#
# COMPACT_ATOMS: atom_id res chain seq x y z
N GLU A 1 5.02 -6.38 28.35
CA GLU A 1 5.81 -7.62 28.50
C GLU A 1 5.54 -8.50 27.27
N GLY A 2 6.54 -9.24 26.78
CA GLY A 2 6.40 -10.13 25.61
C GLY A 2 7.01 -9.65 24.29
N VAL A 3 7.64 -8.46 24.24
CA VAL A 3 8.36 -7.99 23.04
C VAL A 3 9.75 -8.63 22.97
N ILE A 4 10.12 -9.17 21.82
CA ILE A 4 11.42 -9.79 21.58
C ILE A 4 12.42 -8.72 21.11
N MET A 5 13.23 -8.23 22.04
CA MET A 5 14.20 -7.14 21.81
C MET A 5 15.67 -7.60 21.85
N LYS A 6 15.88 -8.92 21.85
CA LYS A 6 17.17 -9.57 22.12
C LYS A 6 17.30 -10.83 21.29
N GLY A 7 18.54 -11.21 20.98
CA GLY A 7 18.88 -12.39 20.20
C GLY A 7 18.93 -12.14 18.70
N PRO A 8 19.34 -13.18 17.94
CA PRO A 8 19.51 -13.09 16.50
C PRO A 8 18.18 -12.98 15.75
N GLU A 9 18.22 -12.33 14.59
CA GLU A 9 17.10 -12.18 13.67
C GLU A 9 17.48 -12.76 12.30
N TYR A 10 16.53 -13.40 11.62
CA TYR A 10 16.79 -14.15 10.38
C TYR A 10 15.82 -13.80 9.27
N LEU A 11 16.29 -13.90 8.03
CA LEU A 11 15.48 -13.98 6.82
C LEU A 11 15.61 -15.39 6.25
N SER A 12 14.50 -16.11 6.12
CA SER A 12 14.48 -17.48 5.61
C SER A 12 13.60 -17.59 4.37
N VAL A 13 14.06 -18.34 3.37
CA VAL A 13 13.24 -18.76 2.23
C VAL A 13 12.75 -20.17 2.50
N PHE A 14 11.45 -20.38 2.32
CA PHE A 14 10.82 -21.68 2.50
C PHE A 14 10.39 -22.26 1.15
N ASP A 15 10.45 -23.57 1.04
CA ASP A 15 9.84 -24.32 -0.04
C ASP A 15 8.32 -24.20 0.03
N GLY A 16 7.69 -23.76 -1.06
CA GLY A 16 6.24 -23.54 -1.09
C GLY A 16 5.39 -24.80 -0.93
N GLU A 17 5.88 -25.97 -1.36
CA GLU A 17 5.13 -27.23 -1.29
C GLU A 17 5.29 -27.92 0.07
N THR A 18 6.50 -27.86 0.65
CA THR A 18 6.87 -28.65 1.84
C THR A 18 7.03 -27.84 3.12
N GLY A 19 7.21 -26.52 3.02
CA GLY A 19 7.53 -25.66 4.16
C GLY A 19 8.95 -25.86 4.70
N ALA A 20 9.82 -26.59 4.00
CA ALA A 20 11.22 -26.78 4.40
C ALA A 20 12.04 -25.50 4.15
N ILE A 21 13.02 -25.21 5.02
CA ILE A 21 13.94 -24.08 4.82
C ILE A 21 14.87 -24.39 3.64
N LYS A 22 14.90 -23.49 2.65
CA LYS A 22 15.79 -23.56 1.47
C LYS A 22 17.02 -22.69 1.62
N ALA A 23 16.87 -21.50 2.18
CA ALA A 23 17.97 -20.58 2.47
C ALA A 23 17.69 -19.82 3.77
N ASN A 24 18.77 -19.39 4.41
CA ASN A 24 18.70 -18.56 5.61
C ASN A 24 19.83 -17.53 5.58
N ALA A 25 19.53 -16.31 6.00
CA ALA A 25 20.48 -15.23 6.19
C ALA A 25 20.18 -14.50 7.50
N LYS A 26 21.14 -13.70 8.00
CA LYS A 26 20.82 -12.73 9.06
C LYS A 26 19.84 -11.71 8.50
N TYR A 27 18.85 -11.32 9.29
CA TYR A 27 17.90 -10.30 8.88
C TYR A 27 18.62 -8.95 8.74
N ILE A 28 18.54 -8.35 7.55
CA ILE A 28 18.92 -6.97 7.30
C ILE A 28 17.63 -6.22 6.97
N PRO A 29 17.37 -5.08 7.60
CA PRO A 29 18.21 -4.37 8.59
C PRO A 29 18.15 -4.95 10.02
N ALA A 30 19.33 -5.13 10.62
CA ALA A 30 19.46 -5.63 11.99
C ALA A 30 18.92 -4.63 13.03
N ARG A 31 18.46 -5.14 14.17
CA ARG A 31 17.93 -4.31 15.27
C ARG A 31 18.95 -3.28 15.76
N HIS A 32 20.21 -3.69 15.82
CA HIS A 32 21.36 -2.86 16.17
C HIS A 32 22.52 -3.29 15.28
N PRO A 33 23.36 -2.36 14.79
CA PRO A 33 24.41 -2.68 13.81
C PRO A 33 25.43 -3.71 14.34
N GLU A 34 25.72 -3.69 15.64
CA GLU A 34 26.79 -4.52 16.22
C GLU A 34 26.34 -5.53 17.31
N LYS A 35 25.11 -5.44 17.83
CA LYS A 35 24.72 -6.13 19.08
C LYS A 35 23.42 -6.91 18.89
N GLU A 36 23.42 -8.17 19.28
CA GLU A 36 22.18 -8.98 19.33
C GLU A 36 21.32 -8.64 20.56
N ASN A 37 21.92 -8.05 21.60
CA ASN A 37 21.25 -7.76 22.88
C ASN A 37 21.43 -6.28 23.29
N PRO A 38 20.95 -5.32 22.47
CA PRO A 38 21.05 -3.89 22.81
C PRO A 38 20.20 -3.56 24.05
N SER A 39 20.63 -2.55 24.79
CA SER A 39 19.87 -1.95 25.87
C SER A 39 18.72 -1.09 25.33
N PRO A 40 17.67 -0.82 26.13
CA PRO A 40 16.62 0.13 25.75
C PRO A 40 17.14 1.51 25.35
N GLN A 41 18.24 1.96 25.96
CA GLN A 41 18.85 3.25 25.64
C GLN A 41 19.43 3.25 24.22
N GLU A 42 20.22 2.24 23.87
CA GLU A 42 20.78 2.08 22.53
C GLU A 42 19.69 1.91 21.47
N MET A 43 18.63 1.18 21.80
CA MET A 43 17.45 1.08 20.93
C MET A 43 16.78 2.44 20.71
N SER A 44 16.67 3.25 21.77
CA SER A 44 16.10 4.60 21.69
C SER A 44 16.96 5.56 20.86
N GLU A 45 18.29 5.40 20.88
CA GLU A 45 19.21 6.21 20.08
C GLU A 45 19.07 5.89 18.59
N ILE A 46 18.88 4.62 18.23
CA ILE A 46 18.78 4.18 16.83
C ILE A 46 17.37 4.39 16.26
N TRP A 47 16.33 3.98 17.00
CA TRP A 47 14.96 3.91 16.49
C TRP A 47 14.02 4.94 17.10
N SER A 48 14.52 5.80 18.00
CA SER A 48 13.73 6.83 18.70
C SER A 48 12.71 6.29 19.72
N ASP A 49 12.79 5.00 20.08
CA ASP A 49 12.24 4.47 21.33
C ASP A 49 12.96 3.20 21.80
N GLY A 50 12.98 2.98 23.12
CA GLY A 50 13.67 1.85 23.74
C GLY A 50 12.80 0.61 24.03
N TYR A 51 11.52 0.64 23.67
CA TYR A 51 10.55 -0.39 24.07
C TYR A 51 10.01 -1.23 22.91
N GLY A 52 10.54 -1.05 21.70
CA GLY A 52 10.27 -1.94 20.57
C GLY A 52 9.03 -1.59 19.77
N ASN A 53 8.67 -0.30 19.70
CA ASN A 53 7.58 0.12 18.82
C ASN A 53 8.11 0.44 17.43
N ARG A 54 9.01 1.43 17.29
CA ARG A 54 9.52 1.87 15.98
C ARG A 54 10.48 0.88 15.34
N SER A 55 11.27 0.18 16.15
CA SER A 55 12.18 -0.87 15.68
C SER A 55 11.45 -2.12 15.19
N GLU A 56 10.24 -2.41 15.68
CA GLU A 56 9.49 -3.61 15.29
C GLU A 56 8.40 -3.30 14.26
N ARG A 57 8.68 -2.29 13.41
CA ARG A 57 7.85 -1.92 12.26
C ARG A 57 8.46 -2.49 11.00
N TYR A 58 7.80 -3.47 10.40
CA TYR A 58 8.30 -4.19 9.24
C TYR A 58 7.37 -4.02 8.06
N LEU A 59 7.96 -3.83 6.88
CA LEU A 59 7.29 -3.98 5.59
C LEU A 59 8.10 -4.94 4.72
N ALA A 60 7.50 -5.44 3.65
CA ALA A 60 8.17 -6.27 2.66
C ALA A 60 7.49 -6.14 1.30
N CYS A 61 8.23 -6.35 0.22
CA CYS A 61 7.69 -6.51 -1.11
C CYS A 61 8.57 -7.40 -1.97
N VAL A 62 8.06 -7.69 -3.17
CA VAL A 62 8.85 -8.13 -4.31
C VAL A 62 8.91 -6.97 -5.30
N ALA A 63 10.05 -6.81 -5.97
CA ALA A 63 10.28 -5.81 -7.01
C ALA A 63 11.19 -6.40 -8.09
N TYR A 64 10.94 -6.10 -9.36
CA TYR A 64 11.79 -6.45 -10.50
C TYR A 64 12.88 -5.39 -10.66
N LEU A 65 13.84 -5.38 -9.73
CA LEU A 65 14.91 -4.37 -9.65
C LEU A 65 15.90 -4.42 -10.83
N ASP A 66 15.92 -5.52 -11.59
CA ASP A 66 16.65 -5.68 -12.85
C ASP A 66 15.72 -5.75 -14.07
N GLY A 67 14.41 -5.52 -13.86
CA GLY A 67 13.39 -5.43 -14.90
C GLY A 67 12.92 -6.78 -15.42
N GLU A 68 13.52 -7.87 -14.93
CA GLU A 68 13.31 -9.22 -15.47
C GLU A 68 13.05 -10.27 -14.39
N HIS A 69 13.72 -10.18 -13.24
CA HIS A 69 13.69 -11.17 -12.17
C HIS A 69 13.23 -10.57 -10.84
N PRO A 70 12.39 -11.29 -10.08
CA PRO A 70 11.87 -10.80 -8.81
C PRO A 70 12.95 -10.80 -7.73
N SER A 71 13.17 -9.62 -7.13
CA SER A 71 13.97 -9.41 -5.91
C SER A 71 13.06 -9.30 -4.68
N ILE A 72 13.55 -9.72 -3.52
CA ILE A 72 12.89 -9.56 -2.22
C ILE A 72 13.39 -8.28 -1.57
N VAL A 73 12.51 -7.40 -1.10
CA VAL A 73 12.87 -6.20 -0.34
C VAL A 73 12.29 -6.29 1.05
N MET A 74 13.16 -6.30 2.07
CA MET A 74 12.78 -6.31 3.49
C MET A 74 13.01 -4.94 4.11
N CYS A 75 12.03 -4.43 4.84
CA CYS A 75 12.05 -3.06 5.37
C CYS A 75 11.90 -3.05 6.88
N ARG A 76 12.56 -2.10 7.56
CA ARG A 76 12.38 -1.85 9.00
C ARG A 76 12.38 -0.36 9.31
N GLY A 77 11.39 0.04 10.10
CA GLY A 77 11.17 1.42 10.51
C GLY A 77 10.56 2.27 9.40
N TYR A 78 9.76 3.25 9.83
CA TYR A 78 9.15 4.26 8.95
C TYR A 78 8.76 5.55 9.68
N TYR A 79 8.60 5.51 11.01
CA TYR A 79 8.33 6.72 11.82
C TYR A 79 9.57 7.59 12.08
N SER A 80 10.77 7.00 12.00
CA SER A 80 12.05 7.65 12.31
C SER A 80 13.09 7.11 11.33
N ARG A 81 14.07 6.32 11.80
CA ARG A 81 15.01 5.60 10.94
C ARG A 81 14.23 4.64 10.04
N THR A 82 14.58 4.63 8.77
CA THR A 82 13.94 3.84 7.73
C THR A 82 15.01 3.13 6.93
N VAL A 83 14.91 1.80 6.84
CA VAL A 83 15.92 0.98 6.18
C VAL A 83 15.25 -0.06 5.29
N LEU A 84 15.68 -0.16 4.03
CA LEU A 84 15.22 -1.13 3.04
C LEU A 84 16.42 -1.94 2.58
N ALA A 85 16.30 -3.26 2.52
CA ALA A 85 17.37 -4.15 2.06
C ALA A 85 16.85 -5.11 0.99
N ALA A 86 17.47 -5.07 -0.18
CA ALA A 86 17.13 -5.90 -1.32
C ALA A 86 17.98 -7.18 -1.40
N TRP A 87 17.35 -8.25 -1.85
CA TRP A 87 17.94 -9.59 -1.93
C TRP A 87 17.44 -10.33 -3.16
N ASN A 88 18.31 -11.11 -3.79
CA ASN A 88 17.93 -12.16 -4.72
C ASN A 88 17.95 -13.53 -4.04
N TYR A 89 17.02 -14.40 -4.41
CA TYR A 89 17.13 -15.83 -4.13
C TYR A 89 17.62 -16.54 -5.39
N GLN A 90 18.92 -16.85 -5.42
CA GLN A 90 19.59 -17.42 -6.59
C GLN A 90 20.44 -18.62 -6.18
N ASP A 91 20.37 -19.70 -6.95
CA ASP A 91 21.14 -20.94 -6.74
C ASP A 91 21.07 -21.46 -5.29
N GLY A 92 19.86 -21.45 -4.71
CA GLY A 92 19.60 -21.95 -3.36
C GLY A 92 20.10 -21.04 -2.24
N ARG A 93 20.45 -19.77 -2.51
CA ARG A 93 20.99 -18.83 -1.52
C ARG A 93 20.32 -17.47 -1.61
N LEU A 94 20.25 -16.78 -0.46
CA LEU A 94 19.93 -15.35 -0.39
C LEU A 94 21.20 -14.54 -0.68
N VAL A 95 21.16 -13.70 -1.71
CA VAL A 95 22.23 -12.82 -2.15
C VAL A 95 21.79 -11.39 -1.89
N HIS A 96 22.49 -10.68 -1.00
CA HIS A 96 22.21 -9.27 -0.71
C HIS A 96 22.61 -8.40 -1.91
N LEU A 97 21.76 -7.45 -2.30
CA LEU A 97 21.98 -6.54 -3.41
C LEU A 97 22.43 -5.16 -2.92
N TRP A 98 21.57 -4.50 -2.14
CA TRP A 98 21.80 -3.17 -1.61
C TRP A 98 21.04 -2.94 -0.31
N THR A 99 21.43 -1.90 0.43
CA THR A 99 20.70 -1.40 1.60
C THR A 99 20.56 0.11 1.48
N PHE A 100 19.33 0.60 1.47
CA PHE A 100 19.02 2.01 1.70
C PHE A 100 18.84 2.22 3.20
N ASP A 101 19.53 3.19 3.80
CA ASP A 101 19.40 3.54 5.22
C ASP A 101 19.32 5.06 5.38
N SER A 102 18.22 5.53 5.98
CA SER A 102 17.99 6.96 6.24
C SER A 102 19.03 7.60 7.18
N ASP A 103 19.77 6.77 7.93
CA ASP A 103 20.77 7.20 8.91
C ASP A 103 22.19 6.83 8.48
N ASP A 104 22.40 6.49 7.21
CA ASP A 104 23.74 6.25 6.69
C ASP A 104 24.57 7.54 6.73
N ILE A 105 25.64 7.51 7.54
CA ILE A 105 26.56 8.64 7.73
C ILE A 105 27.33 8.94 6.43
N ALA A 106 27.53 7.95 5.56
CA ALA A 106 28.13 8.15 4.25
C ALA A 106 27.21 8.87 3.26
N HIS A 107 25.89 8.84 3.51
CA HIS A 107 24.84 9.42 2.67
C HIS A 107 23.94 10.35 3.49
N PRO A 108 24.45 11.50 3.97
CA PRO A 108 23.69 12.42 4.83
C PRO A 108 22.40 12.95 4.19
N GLU A 109 22.30 12.96 2.86
CA GLU A 109 21.09 13.27 2.10
C GLU A 109 19.93 12.32 2.40
N HIS A 110 20.22 11.07 2.81
CA HIS A 110 19.19 10.09 3.18
C HIS A 110 18.42 10.49 4.44
N PHE A 111 18.92 11.44 5.24
CA PHE A 111 18.21 11.92 6.42
C PHE A 111 16.82 12.48 6.10
N ALA A 112 16.62 13.02 4.89
CA ALA A 112 15.33 13.53 4.42
C ALA A 112 14.25 12.44 4.28
N TYR A 113 14.63 11.16 4.25
CA TYR A 113 13.74 10.00 4.10
C TYR A 113 13.24 9.48 5.44
N ARG A 114 13.76 9.99 6.57
CA ARG A 114 13.26 9.64 7.89
C ARG A 114 11.79 10.03 8.05
N GLY A 115 11.01 9.14 8.65
CA GLY A 115 9.63 9.46 9.03
C GLY A 115 8.63 9.51 7.87
N MET A 116 9.01 9.09 6.66
CA MET A 116 8.16 9.21 5.45
C MET A 116 7.34 7.96 5.12
N GLY A 117 7.75 6.80 5.63
CA GLY A 117 7.12 5.54 5.28
C GLY A 117 5.71 5.40 5.83
N ASN A 118 4.87 4.64 5.13
CA ASN A 118 3.52 4.30 5.59
C ASN A 118 3.51 2.99 6.38
N HIS A 119 2.32 2.57 6.81
CA HIS A 119 2.02 1.19 7.18
C HIS A 119 1.83 0.25 5.97
N ASN A 120 2.25 0.67 4.79
CA ASN A 120 2.14 -0.02 3.50
C ASN A 120 3.22 0.56 2.57
N LEU A 121 3.37 -0.07 1.42
CA LEU A 121 4.23 0.37 0.33
C LEU A 121 3.58 -0.03 -0.99
N SER A 122 4.10 0.47 -2.10
CA SER A 122 3.74 0.00 -3.44
C SER A 122 5.01 -0.12 -4.28
N VAL A 123 4.91 -0.86 -5.38
CA VAL A 123 6.03 -1.19 -6.26
C VAL A 123 5.55 -1.05 -7.70
N GLY A 124 6.40 -0.47 -8.53
CA GLY A 124 6.20 -0.36 -9.97
C GLY A 124 7.28 0.51 -10.60
N ASP A 125 7.47 0.35 -11.91
CA ASP A 125 8.24 1.25 -12.76
C ASP A 125 7.55 2.62 -12.83
N VAL A 126 8.10 3.62 -12.13
CA VAL A 126 7.51 4.96 -12.01
C VAL A 126 8.27 6.03 -12.78
N ASP A 127 9.46 5.72 -13.31
CA ASP A 127 10.25 6.63 -14.13
C ASP A 127 10.45 6.17 -15.60
N GLY A 128 9.97 4.99 -15.94
CA GLY A 128 9.84 4.46 -17.29
C GLY A 128 11.09 3.78 -17.83
N ASP A 129 12.03 3.38 -16.97
CA ASP A 129 13.26 2.71 -17.36
C ASP A 129 13.15 1.17 -17.43
N GLY A 130 12.01 0.61 -17.01
CA GLY A 130 11.72 -0.82 -17.01
C GLY A 130 12.13 -1.54 -15.72
N TYR A 131 12.65 -0.84 -14.72
CA TYR A 131 12.94 -1.34 -13.39
C TYR A 131 11.86 -0.93 -12.40
N ASP A 132 11.67 -1.72 -11.34
CA ASP A 132 10.68 -1.38 -10.32
C ASP A 132 11.28 -0.52 -9.19
N GLU A 133 10.63 0.60 -8.89
CA GLU A 133 10.92 1.42 -7.71
C GLU A 133 10.03 1.02 -6.53
N ILE A 134 10.47 1.38 -5.32
CA ILE A 134 9.70 1.17 -4.09
C ILE A 134 9.09 2.49 -3.64
N ILE A 135 7.78 2.65 -3.81
CA ILE A 135 7.03 3.77 -3.27
C ILE A 135 6.72 3.48 -1.79
N TYR A 136 7.51 4.06 -0.91
CA TYR A 136 7.48 3.81 0.52
C TYR A 136 6.74 4.94 1.24
N GLY A 137 5.41 5.00 1.08
CA GLY A 137 4.59 6.06 1.65
C GLY A 137 4.80 7.41 0.95
N ASN A 138 5.37 8.39 1.64
CA ASN A 138 5.62 9.74 1.14
C ASN A 138 7.09 9.97 0.67
N MET A 139 7.79 8.88 0.37
CA MET A 139 9.10 8.85 -0.29
C MET A 139 9.15 7.69 -1.31
N ALA A 140 10.19 7.65 -2.14
CA ALA A 140 10.48 6.54 -3.03
C ALA A 140 11.97 6.17 -2.99
N VAL A 141 12.27 4.88 -3.14
CA VAL A 141 13.63 4.34 -3.28
C VAL A 141 13.73 3.73 -4.68
N ASP A 142 14.80 4.08 -5.38
CA ASP A 142 15.11 3.68 -6.74
C ASP A 142 15.47 2.18 -6.83
N HIS A 143 15.40 1.58 -8.02
CA HIS A 143 15.67 0.15 -8.24
C HIS A 143 17.08 -0.27 -7.78
N ASP A 144 18.04 0.66 -7.82
CA ASP A 144 19.44 0.45 -7.40
C ASP A 144 19.70 0.71 -5.91
N GLY A 145 18.66 1.05 -5.14
CA GLY A 145 18.73 1.28 -3.70
C GLY A 145 19.06 2.70 -3.29
N LYS A 146 19.17 3.64 -4.22
CA LYS A 146 19.29 5.08 -3.90
C LYS A 146 17.93 5.67 -3.54
N GLY A 147 17.94 6.77 -2.80
CA GLY A 147 16.71 7.55 -2.62
C GLY A 147 16.32 8.25 -3.92
N LEU A 148 15.10 8.01 -4.42
CA LEU A 148 14.56 8.67 -5.60
C LEU A 148 14.01 10.06 -5.25
N TYR A 149 13.09 10.14 -4.28
CA TYR A 149 12.66 11.40 -3.67
C TYR A 149 12.10 11.21 -2.26
N SER A 150 12.13 12.28 -1.48
CA SER A 150 11.34 12.43 -0.25
C SER A 150 10.51 13.71 -0.35
N THR A 151 9.21 13.61 -0.09
CA THR A 151 8.30 14.77 -0.15
C THR A 151 8.38 15.67 1.08
N GLY A 152 8.91 15.17 2.19
CA GLY A 152 8.91 15.85 3.49
C GLY A 152 7.54 15.91 4.19
N ILE A 153 6.51 15.22 3.69
CA ILE A 153 5.14 15.22 4.27
C ILE A 153 5.08 14.42 5.57
N GLY A 154 5.80 13.31 5.66
CA GLY A 154 5.82 12.41 6.81
C GLY A 154 4.86 11.22 6.69
N HIS A 155 4.78 10.44 7.75
CA HIS A 155 4.07 9.17 7.85
C HIS A 155 2.57 9.26 7.53
N ALA A 156 2.02 8.20 6.93
CA ALA A 156 0.59 8.03 6.72
C ALA A 156 0.12 6.57 6.78
N ASP A 157 -1.20 6.40 6.76
CA ASP A 157 -1.88 5.11 6.98
C ASP A 157 -2.29 4.38 5.69
N ALA A 158 -2.41 5.09 4.55
CA ALA A 158 -2.92 4.54 3.30
C ALA A 158 -2.39 5.31 2.07
N MET A 159 -1.96 4.56 1.05
CA MET A 159 -1.49 5.07 -0.24
C MET A 159 -2.04 4.25 -1.40
N HIS A 160 -2.13 4.84 -2.59
CA HIS A 160 -2.61 4.23 -3.82
C HIS A 160 -1.66 4.63 -4.95
N LEU A 161 -0.93 3.66 -5.53
CA LEU A 161 -0.09 3.83 -6.72
C LEU A 161 -0.81 3.21 -7.91
N GLY A 162 -0.93 3.95 -9.02
CA GLY A 162 -1.49 3.44 -10.27
C GLY A 162 -1.54 4.52 -11.33
N ASP A 163 -2.10 4.18 -12.49
CA ASP A 163 -2.51 5.16 -13.52
C ASP A 163 -3.84 5.80 -13.06
N LEU A 164 -3.73 6.84 -12.23
CA LEU A 164 -4.89 7.45 -11.55
C LEU A 164 -5.42 8.66 -12.32
N ASP A 165 -4.56 9.37 -13.05
CA ASP A 165 -4.92 10.39 -14.03
C ASP A 165 -4.50 9.91 -15.43
N PRO A 166 -5.34 9.14 -16.16
CA PRO A 166 -4.99 8.56 -17.46
C PRO A 166 -4.76 9.60 -18.55
N GLN A 167 -5.06 10.88 -18.28
CA GLN A 167 -4.78 11.98 -19.20
C GLN A 167 -3.38 12.54 -19.03
N ARG A 168 -2.61 12.03 -18.07
CA ARG A 168 -1.24 12.43 -17.77
C ARG A 168 -0.31 11.22 -17.94
N PRO A 169 0.76 11.33 -18.74
CA PRO A 169 1.70 10.22 -18.88
C PRO A 169 2.44 9.92 -17.56
N GLY A 170 2.54 8.64 -17.24
CA GLY A 170 3.20 8.15 -16.03
C GLY A 170 2.19 7.57 -15.05
N LEU A 171 2.64 7.38 -13.81
CA LEU A 171 1.81 6.91 -12.71
C LEU A 171 1.69 8.02 -11.66
N GLU A 172 0.67 7.90 -10.82
CA GLU A 172 0.43 8.80 -9.70
C GLU A 172 0.34 8.05 -8.38
N VAL A 173 0.60 8.80 -7.31
CA VAL A 173 0.38 8.35 -5.94
C VAL A 173 -0.61 9.27 -5.26
N PHE A 174 -1.71 8.69 -4.78
CA PHE A 174 -2.59 9.32 -3.81
C PHE A 174 -2.23 8.82 -2.40
N ASN A 175 -1.92 9.72 -1.47
CA ASN A 175 -1.53 9.39 -0.09
C ASN A 175 -2.06 10.44 0.90
N THR A 176 -1.91 10.18 2.20
CA THR A 176 -2.29 11.11 3.28
C THR A 176 -1.11 11.56 4.11
N GLN A 177 -1.41 12.20 5.24
CA GLN A 177 -0.50 12.59 6.31
C GLN A 177 -1.20 12.31 7.65
N GLU A 178 -0.60 11.49 8.52
CA GLU A 178 -1.18 11.21 9.85
C GLU A 178 -1.05 12.42 10.81
N PRO A 179 0.07 13.17 10.83
CA PRO A 179 0.11 14.44 11.55
C PRO A 179 -0.86 15.47 10.95
N VAL A 180 -1.46 16.32 11.78
CA VAL A 180 -2.21 17.48 11.30
C VAL A 180 -1.29 18.38 10.47
N GLY A 181 -1.66 18.65 9.22
CA GLY A 181 -0.81 19.43 8.33
C GLY A 181 -1.48 19.82 7.02
N ALA A 182 -0.68 20.41 6.14
CA ALA A 182 -1.12 20.91 4.84
C ALA A 182 -1.50 19.78 3.86
N TYR A 183 -1.08 18.54 4.12
CA TYR A 183 -1.19 17.42 3.19
C TYR A 183 -2.06 16.30 3.77
N GLY A 184 -3.19 16.66 4.40
CA GLY A 184 -4.15 15.68 4.92
C GLY A 184 -4.53 14.64 3.86
N MET A 185 -4.61 15.05 2.59
CA MET A 185 -4.40 14.18 1.45
C MET A 185 -3.59 14.90 0.37
N ASN A 186 -2.84 14.13 -0.42
CA ASN A 186 -2.01 14.62 -1.52
C ASN A 186 -2.08 13.67 -2.71
N PHE A 187 -1.92 14.24 -3.90
CA PHE A 187 -1.84 13.53 -5.16
C PHE A 187 -0.62 14.02 -5.91
N ARG A 188 0.27 13.10 -6.29
CA ARG A 188 1.60 13.44 -6.82
C ARG A 188 2.01 12.54 -7.97
N GLN A 189 2.93 13.03 -8.79
CA GLN A 189 3.64 12.20 -9.75
C GLN A 189 4.42 11.10 -9.02
N ALA A 190 4.30 9.86 -9.49
CA ALA A 190 4.92 8.72 -8.82
C ALA A 190 6.45 8.74 -8.91
N GLY A 191 7.05 9.12 -10.04
CA GLY A 191 8.51 9.10 -10.25
C GLY A 191 9.28 10.32 -9.74
N SER A 192 8.68 11.51 -9.73
CA SER A 192 9.37 12.73 -9.26
C SER A 192 8.99 13.15 -7.83
N GLY A 193 7.84 12.69 -7.34
CA GLY A 193 7.25 13.17 -6.10
C GLY A 193 6.61 14.57 -6.20
N GLU A 194 6.53 15.18 -7.39
CA GLU A 194 5.88 16.47 -7.59
C GLU A 194 4.41 16.40 -7.17
N ILE A 195 4.04 17.21 -6.17
CA ILE A 195 2.66 17.29 -5.67
C ILE A 195 1.85 18.13 -6.65
N TYR A 196 0.86 17.51 -7.29
CA TYR A 196 -0.05 18.19 -8.20
C TYR A 196 -1.13 18.95 -7.45
N TRP A 197 -1.66 18.35 -6.39
CA TRP A 197 -2.61 19.00 -5.49
C TRP A 197 -2.64 18.34 -4.13
N ASN A 198 -3.18 19.06 -3.16
CA ASN A 198 -3.36 18.58 -1.79
C ASN A 198 -4.58 19.24 -1.14
N VAL A 199 -5.10 18.61 -0.10
CA VAL A 199 -6.11 19.20 0.79
C VAL A 199 -5.59 19.16 2.22
N PRO A 200 -5.57 20.31 2.93
CA PRO A 200 -5.11 20.36 4.31
C PRO A 200 -6.09 19.67 5.26
N THR A 201 -5.55 19.18 6.38
CA THR A 201 -6.38 18.78 7.52
C THR A 201 -7.13 20.01 8.04
N ASP A 202 -8.43 19.87 8.32
CA ASP A 202 -9.19 20.93 9.00
C ASP A 202 -8.84 20.91 10.49
N SER A 203 -7.87 21.75 10.85
CA SER A 203 -7.33 21.87 12.20
C SER A 203 -8.38 22.28 13.23
N VAL A 204 -9.41 23.02 12.82
CA VAL A 204 -10.53 23.41 13.70
C VAL A 204 -11.44 22.21 13.93
N ALA A 205 -11.82 21.49 12.88
CA ALA A 205 -12.66 20.30 13.00
C ALA A 205 -12.02 19.22 13.89
N VAL A 206 -10.71 18.96 13.73
CA VAL A 206 -10.01 17.94 14.53
C VAL A 206 -9.69 18.39 15.95
N SER A 207 -9.79 19.69 16.28
CA SER A 207 -9.58 20.18 17.65
C SER A 207 -10.61 19.66 18.65
N TYR A 208 -11.78 19.22 18.15
CA TYR A 208 -12.85 18.61 18.93
C TYR A 208 -12.75 17.07 19.00
N GLU A 209 -11.78 16.46 18.30
CA GLU A 209 -11.54 15.02 18.29
C GLU A 209 -10.58 14.59 19.40
N ARG A 210 -10.71 13.35 19.90
CA ARG A 210 -9.81 12.81 20.95
C ARG A 210 -8.37 12.60 20.47
N LYS A 211 -8.17 12.48 19.16
CA LYS A 211 -6.87 12.34 18.52
C LYS A 211 -6.78 13.41 17.44
N GLN A 212 -5.98 14.44 17.70
CA GLN A 212 -5.69 15.52 16.75
C GLN A 212 -4.76 14.98 15.65
N GLN A 213 -5.34 14.25 14.69
CA GLN A 213 -4.63 13.56 13.62
C GLN A 213 -5.30 13.86 12.28
N GLY A 214 -4.52 13.76 11.21
CA GLY A 214 -5.00 13.74 9.84
C GLY A 214 -5.77 12.45 9.51
N PRO A 215 -6.10 12.22 8.23
CA PRO A 215 -6.92 11.09 7.83
C PRO A 215 -6.23 9.74 8.01
N GLY A 216 -6.92 8.79 8.67
CA GLY A 216 -6.44 7.42 8.90
C GLY A 216 -6.92 6.40 7.85
N ARG A 217 -7.64 6.86 6.82
CA ARG A 217 -8.03 6.09 5.63
C ARG A 217 -8.01 7.01 4.42
N ALA A 218 -7.66 6.44 3.28
CA ALA A 218 -7.62 7.09 1.99
C ALA A 218 -7.91 6.07 0.92
N VAL A 219 -8.57 6.48 -0.17
CA VAL A 219 -8.71 5.68 -1.37
C VAL A 219 -8.74 6.54 -2.63
N ALA A 220 -8.26 5.98 -3.74
CA ALA A 220 -8.34 6.53 -5.08
C ALA A 220 -8.84 5.45 -6.05
N PHE A 221 -10.09 5.52 -6.52
CA PHE A 221 -10.73 4.51 -7.37
C PHE A 221 -11.62 5.17 -8.42
N ASP A 222 -11.62 4.66 -9.65
CA ASP A 222 -12.57 5.08 -10.69
C ASP A 222 -13.97 4.52 -10.37
N ILE A 223 -14.88 5.40 -9.96
CA ILE A 223 -16.25 5.07 -9.51
C ILE A 223 -17.32 5.98 -10.14
N ASP A 224 -16.91 6.99 -10.91
CA ASP A 224 -17.77 8.00 -11.51
C ASP A 224 -17.36 8.27 -12.96
N GLU A 225 -18.05 7.60 -13.88
CA GLU A 225 -17.73 7.66 -15.31
C GLU A 225 -17.81 9.04 -15.99
N ARG A 226 -18.30 10.07 -15.29
CA ARG A 226 -18.32 11.45 -15.78
C ARG A 226 -16.93 12.08 -15.81
N TYR A 227 -16.02 11.59 -14.98
CA TYR A 227 -14.67 12.14 -14.81
C TYR A 227 -13.66 11.06 -15.21
N PRO A 228 -12.77 11.32 -16.18
CA PRO A 228 -11.71 10.38 -16.50
C PRO A 228 -10.73 10.22 -15.34
N GLY A 229 -10.43 8.98 -14.96
CA GLY A 229 -9.47 8.64 -13.91
C GLY A 229 -10.12 8.35 -12.56
N ALA A 230 -9.28 8.15 -11.55
CA ALA A 230 -9.72 7.74 -10.23
C ALA A 230 -10.24 8.90 -9.37
N GLU A 231 -11.39 8.71 -8.72
CA GLU A 231 -11.85 9.58 -7.65
C GLU A 231 -11.13 9.31 -6.34
N CYS A 232 -10.81 10.38 -5.61
CA CYS A 232 -10.03 10.39 -4.37
C CYS A 232 -10.90 10.83 -3.17
N TRP A 233 -10.84 10.08 -2.06
CA TRP A 233 -11.42 10.52 -0.79
C TRP A 233 -10.76 9.88 0.43
N VAL A 234 -11.04 10.46 1.61
CA VAL A 234 -10.45 10.06 2.89
C VAL A 234 -11.47 9.92 4.01
N ARG A 235 -11.05 9.34 5.15
CA ARG A 235 -11.78 9.38 6.43
C ARG A 235 -10.87 9.90 7.54
N GLY A 236 -11.34 10.93 8.23
CA GLY A 236 -10.61 11.63 9.29
C GLY A 236 -10.03 12.96 8.82
N GLY A 237 -9.26 13.63 9.69
CA GLY A 237 -8.63 14.90 9.39
C GLY A 237 -9.60 16.07 9.13
N GLY A 238 -10.88 15.93 9.49
CA GLY A 238 -11.92 16.92 9.17
C GLY A 238 -12.20 17.09 7.67
N ILE A 239 -11.61 16.25 6.81
CA ILE A 239 -11.77 16.33 5.36
C ILE A 239 -13.05 15.61 4.94
N SER A 240 -13.84 16.25 4.09
CA SER A 240 -15.04 15.69 3.49
C SER A 240 -15.10 15.97 1.98
N GLY A 241 -15.87 15.13 1.29
CA GLY A 241 -16.11 15.22 -0.14
C GLY A 241 -15.42 14.13 -0.95
N LEU A 242 -15.85 14.05 -2.20
CA LEU A 242 -15.29 13.23 -3.27
C LEU A 242 -14.58 14.15 -4.24
N TYR A 243 -13.36 13.79 -4.64
CA TYR A 243 -12.50 14.61 -5.49
C TYR A 243 -12.12 13.82 -6.74
N THR A 244 -11.94 14.47 -7.87
CA THR A 244 -11.34 13.83 -9.05
C THR A 244 -9.83 13.63 -8.86
N CYS A 245 -9.19 12.89 -9.77
CA CYS A 245 -7.73 12.80 -9.87
C CYS A 245 -7.04 14.17 -10.07
N LYS A 246 -7.79 15.22 -10.44
CA LYS A 246 -7.30 16.61 -10.61
C LYS A 246 -7.52 17.50 -9.39
N GLY A 247 -8.08 16.95 -8.31
CA GLY A 247 -8.35 17.68 -7.07
C GLY A 247 -9.62 18.52 -7.10
N GLU A 248 -10.50 18.33 -8.08
CA GLU A 248 -11.79 19.01 -8.15
C GLU A 248 -12.80 18.30 -7.25
N LYS A 249 -13.42 19.01 -6.31
CA LYS A 249 -14.45 18.44 -5.45
C LYS A 249 -15.76 18.30 -6.21
N ILE A 250 -16.19 17.05 -6.45
CA ILE A 250 -17.38 16.72 -7.26
C ILE A 250 -18.61 16.33 -6.44
N ALA A 251 -18.42 16.01 -5.15
CA ALA A 251 -19.50 15.80 -4.21
C ALA A 251 -19.12 16.26 -2.80
N GLU A 252 -20.10 16.76 -2.04
CA GLU A 252 -19.91 17.13 -0.63
C GLU A 252 -19.71 15.92 0.28
N ARG A 253 -20.19 14.74 -0.13
CA ARG A 253 -20.07 13.49 0.62
C ARG A 253 -19.54 12.39 -0.29
N ALA A 254 -18.38 11.84 0.07
CA ALA A 254 -17.85 10.64 -0.56
C ALA A 254 -18.53 9.36 -0.04
N PRO A 255 -18.48 8.25 -0.81
CA PRO A 255 -18.98 6.94 -0.40
C PRO A 255 -18.49 6.54 0.99
N ARG A 256 -19.38 6.01 1.84
CA ARG A 256 -19.04 5.71 3.26
C ARG A 256 -17.84 4.76 3.40
N SER A 257 -17.72 3.78 2.51
CA SER A 257 -16.57 2.87 2.43
C SER A 257 -15.29 3.63 2.06
N CYS A 258 -14.19 3.33 2.75
CA CYS A 258 -12.87 3.90 2.51
C CYS A 258 -11.84 2.85 2.99
N ASN A 259 -11.75 1.78 2.21
CA ASN A 259 -10.96 0.59 2.53
C ASN A 259 -10.37 -0.02 1.24
N PHE A 260 -10.99 -1.05 0.66
CA PHE A 260 -10.56 -1.67 -0.58
C PHE A 260 -11.46 -1.27 -1.74
N ALA A 261 -10.93 -1.41 -2.95
CA ALA A 261 -11.70 -1.56 -4.16
C ALA A 261 -11.60 -2.99 -4.67
N ILE A 262 -12.56 -3.39 -5.50
CA ILE A 262 -12.61 -4.68 -6.15
C ILE A 262 -13.32 -4.55 -7.51
N TYR A 263 -12.79 -5.16 -8.55
CA TYR A 263 -13.53 -5.38 -9.79
C TYR A 263 -14.46 -6.59 -9.62
N TRP A 264 -15.77 -6.37 -9.51
CA TRP A 264 -16.72 -7.42 -9.15
C TRP A 264 -17.87 -7.58 -10.15
N ASP A 265 -18.40 -6.49 -10.67
CA ASP A 265 -19.55 -6.54 -11.59
C ASP A 265 -19.15 -6.71 -13.07
N GLY A 266 -19.96 -6.18 -13.98
CA GLY A 266 -19.78 -6.33 -15.42
C GLY A 266 -19.11 -5.14 -16.11
N ASP A 267 -19.05 -3.98 -15.46
CA ASP A 267 -18.48 -2.75 -16.03
C ASP A 267 -17.00 -2.58 -15.68
N LEU A 268 -16.43 -1.41 -16.03
CA LEU A 268 -15.00 -1.12 -15.84
C LEU A 268 -14.70 -0.21 -14.65
N LEU A 269 -15.73 0.25 -13.94
CA LEU A 269 -15.58 0.98 -12.68
C LEU A 269 -15.23 -0.02 -11.57
N ARG A 270 -14.71 0.49 -10.45
CA ARG A 270 -14.43 -0.35 -9.28
C ARG A 270 -15.57 -0.32 -8.26
N GLU A 271 -15.85 -1.47 -7.67
CA GLU A 271 -16.72 -1.59 -6.51
C GLU A 271 -15.93 -1.37 -5.22
N LEU A 272 -16.64 -1.06 -4.15
CA LEU A 272 -16.05 -0.81 -2.83
C LEU A 272 -16.16 -2.04 -1.94
N LEU A 273 -15.01 -2.51 -1.47
CA LEU A 273 -14.89 -3.66 -0.56
C LEU A 273 -14.56 -3.16 0.87
N ASP A 274 -15.46 -3.41 1.82
CA ASP A 274 -15.23 -3.07 3.24
C ASP A 274 -15.96 -4.01 4.20
N GLY A 275 -15.18 -4.65 5.07
CA GLY A 275 -15.64 -5.75 5.89
C GLY A 275 -15.88 -6.98 5.02
N THR A 276 -17.11 -7.48 5.02
CA THR A 276 -17.54 -8.63 4.19
C THR A 276 -18.49 -8.21 3.07
N ARG A 277 -18.52 -6.92 2.73
CA ARG A 277 -19.46 -6.31 1.78
C ARG A 277 -18.74 -5.83 0.54
N ILE A 278 -19.36 -6.05 -0.61
CA ILE A 278 -19.02 -5.40 -1.87
C ILE A 278 -20.20 -4.50 -2.24
N GLN A 279 -19.90 -3.23 -2.50
CA GLN A 279 -20.91 -2.21 -2.80
C GLN A 279 -20.57 -1.44 -4.07
N LYS A 280 -21.57 -1.17 -4.91
CA LYS A 280 -21.45 -0.28 -6.07
C LYS A 280 -21.80 1.13 -5.66
N TYR A 281 -21.02 2.11 -6.11
CA TYR A 281 -21.38 3.51 -5.97
C TYR A 281 -22.17 3.97 -7.19
N HIS A 282 -23.39 4.47 -6.95
CA HIS A 282 -24.22 5.10 -7.98
C HIS A 282 -24.06 6.61 -7.87
N TRP A 283 -23.22 7.17 -8.74
CA TRP A 283 -22.81 8.57 -8.66
C TRP A 283 -23.95 9.55 -8.96
N GLN A 284 -24.97 9.15 -9.74
CA GLN A 284 -26.15 9.96 -10.07
C GLN A 284 -26.95 10.27 -8.80
N GLU A 285 -27.18 9.25 -7.97
CA GLU A 285 -27.96 9.34 -6.74
C GLU A 285 -27.09 9.61 -5.50
N SER A 286 -25.77 9.51 -5.64
CA SER A 286 -24.82 9.53 -4.51
C SER A 286 -25.14 8.47 -3.46
N ASP A 287 -25.48 7.25 -3.91
CA ASP A 287 -25.87 6.13 -3.05
C ASP A 287 -24.97 4.89 -3.22
N LEU A 288 -25.01 3.99 -2.25
CA LEU A 288 -24.29 2.72 -2.28
C LEU A 288 -25.24 1.53 -2.33
N GLU A 289 -25.25 0.83 -3.46
CA GLU A 289 -25.94 -0.45 -3.59
C GLU A 289 -25.09 -1.59 -3.02
N MET A 290 -25.70 -2.51 -2.28
CA MET A 290 -25.03 -3.73 -1.85
C MET A 290 -25.14 -4.80 -2.93
N LEU A 291 -24.03 -5.14 -3.58
CA LEU A 291 -23.99 -6.21 -4.57
C LEU A 291 -23.79 -7.58 -3.94
N PHE A 292 -22.97 -7.64 -2.88
CA PHE A 292 -22.62 -8.90 -2.24
C PHE A 292 -22.30 -8.74 -0.75
N MET A 293 -22.65 -9.77 0.02
CA MET A 293 -22.28 -9.93 1.42
C MET A 293 -21.87 -11.39 1.67
N ALA A 294 -20.65 -11.61 2.16
CA ALA A 294 -20.19 -12.95 2.53
C ALA A 294 -20.83 -13.41 3.86
N GLU A 295 -22.04 -13.95 3.80
CA GLU A 295 -22.75 -14.46 4.97
C GLU A 295 -22.00 -15.60 5.67
N GLY A 296 -21.97 -15.57 7.00
CA GLY A 296 -21.23 -16.54 7.81
C GLY A 296 -19.71 -16.31 7.85
N CYS A 297 -19.20 -15.32 7.14
CA CYS A 297 -17.79 -14.92 7.17
C CYS A 297 -17.55 -13.73 8.12
N ARG A 298 -16.28 -13.41 8.34
CA ARG A 298 -15.81 -12.20 9.02
C ARG A 298 -14.65 -11.57 8.24
N SER A 299 -14.46 -10.27 8.41
CA SER A 299 -13.22 -9.62 8.02
C SER A 299 -12.11 -9.85 9.07
N ASN A 300 -10.89 -9.44 8.74
CA ASN A 300 -9.70 -9.54 9.57
C ASN A 300 -9.26 -8.16 10.11
N ASN A 301 -8.27 -8.19 11.02
CA ASN A 301 -7.50 -7.02 11.44
C ASN A 301 -8.31 -5.92 12.16
N GLY A 302 -9.36 -6.32 12.89
CA GLY A 302 -10.13 -5.42 13.75
C GLY A 302 -10.81 -4.31 12.95
N SER A 303 -10.58 -3.04 13.31
CA SER A 303 -11.19 -1.92 12.59
C SER A 303 -10.71 -1.80 11.15
N LYS A 304 -9.52 -2.32 10.79
CA LYS A 304 -9.03 -2.32 9.40
C LYS A 304 -9.96 -3.12 8.46
N SER A 305 -10.66 -4.13 8.98
CA SER A 305 -11.78 -4.81 8.30
C SER A 305 -11.43 -5.34 6.90
N THR A 306 -10.24 -5.93 6.76
CA THR A 306 -9.71 -6.41 5.47
C THR A 306 -10.17 -7.83 5.15
N PRO A 307 -10.20 -8.24 3.87
CA PRO A 307 -10.29 -9.65 3.50
C PRO A 307 -9.05 -10.43 3.94
N SER A 308 -9.06 -11.75 3.79
CA SER A 308 -7.80 -12.52 3.82
C SER A 308 -6.95 -12.20 2.61
N ILE A 309 -7.60 -12.11 1.43
CA ILE A 309 -7.02 -11.64 0.18
C ILE A 309 -8.16 -11.23 -0.78
N SER A 310 -7.94 -10.21 -1.60
CA SER A 310 -8.74 -9.84 -2.77
C SER A 310 -7.82 -9.88 -3.98
N ALA A 311 -8.10 -10.74 -4.95
CA ALA A 311 -7.24 -10.96 -6.12
C ALA A 311 -8.01 -11.64 -7.25
N ASP A 312 -7.66 -11.40 -8.51
CA ASP A 312 -7.97 -12.31 -9.62
C ASP A 312 -7.17 -13.61 -9.43
N ILE A 313 -7.82 -14.64 -8.87
CA ILE A 313 -7.21 -15.94 -8.57
C ILE A 313 -7.49 -16.93 -9.70
N TYR A 314 -8.71 -16.90 -10.24
CA TYR A 314 -9.15 -17.77 -11.33
C TYR A 314 -10.36 -17.20 -12.06
N GLY A 315 -10.63 -17.72 -13.26
CA GLY A 315 -11.79 -17.31 -14.05
C GLY A 315 -11.42 -16.27 -15.09
N ASP A 316 -12.16 -15.16 -15.13
CA ASP A 316 -11.81 -14.00 -15.95
C ASP A 316 -11.09 -12.94 -15.11
N TRP A 317 -11.08 -11.70 -15.57
CA TRP A 317 -10.27 -10.62 -15.01
C TRP A 317 -10.80 -10.06 -13.68
N ARG A 318 -11.98 -10.47 -13.23
CA ARG A 318 -12.56 -9.91 -12.00
C ARG A 318 -12.00 -10.60 -10.79
N GLU A 319 -12.00 -9.87 -9.70
CA GLU A 319 -11.26 -10.26 -8.50
C GLU A 319 -12.14 -11.17 -7.62
N GLU A 320 -11.61 -12.32 -7.23
CA GLU A 320 -12.12 -13.08 -6.11
C GLU A 320 -11.85 -12.38 -4.78
N VAL A 321 -12.69 -12.67 -3.79
CA VAL A 321 -12.43 -12.29 -2.40
C VAL A 321 -12.47 -13.51 -1.49
N VAL A 322 -11.50 -13.59 -0.58
CA VAL A 322 -11.36 -14.70 0.38
C VAL A 322 -11.59 -14.20 1.80
N PHE A 323 -12.47 -14.89 2.53
CA PHE A 323 -12.73 -14.62 3.94
C PHE A 323 -12.69 -15.89 4.79
N PRO A 324 -12.25 -15.81 6.06
CA PRO A 324 -12.48 -16.87 7.01
C PRO A 324 -13.95 -16.91 7.45
N THR A 325 -14.46 -18.10 7.72
CA THR A 325 -15.71 -18.26 8.46
C THR A 325 -15.59 -17.65 9.86
N ARG A 326 -16.73 -17.28 10.46
CA ARG A 326 -16.75 -16.70 11.82
C ARG A 326 -16.10 -17.59 12.88
N ASP A 327 -16.13 -18.90 12.69
CA ASP A 327 -15.52 -19.89 13.58
C ASP A 327 -14.08 -20.27 13.19
N ASN A 328 -13.51 -19.63 12.16
CA ASN A 328 -12.14 -19.83 11.66
C ASN A 328 -11.80 -21.26 11.21
N LYS A 329 -12.80 -22.06 10.81
CA LYS A 329 -12.57 -23.44 10.34
C LYS A 329 -12.32 -23.56 8.85
N GLU A 330 -12.81 -22.60 8.07
CA GLU A 330 -12.73 -22.62 6.62
C GLU A 330 -12.35 -21.24 6.09
N LEU A 331 -11.68 -21.22 4.94
CA LEU A 331 -11.61 -20.06 4.07
C LEU A 331 -12.64 -20.26 2.95
N ARG A 332 -13.44 -19.23 2.67
CA ARG A 332 -14.37 -19.21 1.55
C ARG A 332 -13.85 -18.26 0.50
N VAL A 333 -13.72 -18.79 -0.72
CA VAL A 333 -13.37 -18.02 -1.91
C VAL A 333 -14.66 -17.71 -2.64
N TYR A 334 -14.90 -16.43 -2.91
CA TYR A 334 -16.07 -15.95 -3.63
C TYR A 334 -15.62 -15.37 -4.96
N THR A 335 -16.23 -15.85 -6.04
CA THR A 335 -16.07 -15.33 -7.40
C THR A 335 -17.39 -14.75 -7.87
N THR A 336 -17.35 -13.77 -8.76
CA THR A 336 -18.55 -13.16 -9.32
C THR A 336 -19.24 -14.09 -10.32
N THR A 337 -20.56 -13.94 -10.44
CA THR A 337 -21.38 -14.61 -11.48
C THR A 337 -22.11 -13.62 -12.37
N ILE A 338 -21.86 -12.33 -12.17
CA ILE A 338 -22.40 -11.25 -12.99
C ILE A 338 -21.75 -11.39 -14.39
N PRO A 339 -22.46 -11.32 -15.52
CA PRO A 339 -21.82 -11.32 -16.83
C PRO A 339 -21.08 -10.00 -17.10
N THR A 340 -20.03 -10.06 -17.93
CA THR A 340 -19.32 -8.88 -18.45
C THR A 340 -19.16 -9.00 -19.96
N ASP A 341 -19.26 -7.87 -20.67
CA ASP A 341 -18.96 -7.79 -22.10
C ASP A 341 -17.45 -7.56 -22.38
N TYR A 342 -16.66 -7.34 -21.32
CA TYR A 342 -15.23 -7.05 -21.43
C TYR A 342 -14.39 -8.31 -21.27
N ARG A 343 -13.40 -8.45 -22.15
CA ARG A 343 -12.39 -9.51 -22.07
C ARG A 343 -11.01 -8.89 -21.89
N LEU A 344 -10.42 -9.15 -20.74
CA LEU A 344 -9.06 -8.75 -20.39
C LEU A 344 -8.20 -10.00 -20.16
N PRO A 345 -6.87 -9.91 -20.29
CA PRO A 345 -5.98 -10.85 -19.62
C PRO A 345 -6.27 -10.87 -18.12
N SER A 346 -5.93 -11.97 -17.45
CA SER A 346 -5.93 -11.99 -15.98
C SER A 346 -5.10 -10.83 -15.45
N LEU A 347 -5.59 -10.16 -14.41
CA LEU A 347 -4.91 -9.03 -13.77
C LEU A 347 -3.58 -9.47 -13.14
N MET A 348 -3.40 -10.76 -12.87
CA MET A 348 -2.13 -11.32 -12.41
C MET A 348 -0.99 -11.23 -13.43
N TYR A 349 -1.27 -10.83 -14.69
CA TYR A 349 -0.27 -10.48 -15.69
C TYR A 349 0.06 -8.98 -15.74
N ASP A 350 -0.67 -8.13 -15.01
CA ASP A 350 -0.32 -6.73 -14.84
C ASP A 350 0.82 -6.62 -13.80
N PRO A 351 1.91 -5.91 -14.13
CA PRO A 351 3.11 -5.89 -13.29
C PRO A 351 2.85 -5.25 -11.92
N ILE A 352 2.06 -4.17 -11.87
CA ILE A 352 1.76 -3.48 -10.61
C ILE A 352 0.75 -4.29 -9.79
N TYR A 353 -0.25 -4.87 -10.43
CA TYR A 353 -1.27 -5.66 -9.76
C TYR A 353 -0.69 -6.90 -9.11
N ARG A 354 0.11 -7.66 -9.85
CA ARG A 354 0.71 -8.91 -9.36
C ARG A 354 1.57 -8.65 -8.14
N LEU A 355 2.35 -7.58 -8.14
CA LEU A 355 3.15 -7.14 -6.99
C LEU A 355 2.26 -6.62 -5.85
N GLY A 356 1.19 -5.91 -6.20
CA GLY A 356 0.05 -5.57 -5.34
C GLY A 356 -0.44 -6.72 -4.48
N ILE A 357 -0.66 -7.87 -5.12
CA ILE A 357 -1.07 -9.09 -4.43
C ILE A 357 0.01 -9.63 -3.48
N VAL A 358 1.30 -9.51 -3.84
CA VAL A 358 2.41 -9.95 -2.96
C VAL A 358 2.44 -9.16 -1.67
N TRP A 359 2.38 -7.83 -1.75
CA TRP A 359 2.48 -6.99 -0.55
C TRP A 359 1.13 -6.77 0.16
N GLN A 360 0.01 -7.26 -0.37
CA GLN A 360 -1.33 -7.04 0.22
C GLN A 360 -1.41 -7.46 1.70
N ASN A 361 -0.67 -8.48 2.14
CA ASN A 361 -0.70 -8.96 3.53
C ASN A 361 0.10 -8.08 4.51
N VAL A 362 0.86 -7.10 4.02
CA VAL A 362 1.90 -6.41 4.76
C VAL A 362 1.28 -5.28 5.59
N ALA A 363 1.52 -5.34 6.90
CA ALA A 363 1.09 -4.34 7.89
C ALA A 363 -0.38 -3.90 7.75
N TYR A 364 -0.67 -2.68 7.28
CA TYR A 364 -2.03 -2.26 6.96
C TYR A 364 -2.29 -2.51 5.48
N ASN A 365 -3.02 -3.59 5.20
CA ASN A 365 -3.35 -4.03 3.86
C ASN A 365 -3.98 -2.89 3.04
N ILE A 366 -3.54 -2.74 1.78
CA ILE A 366 -4.06 -1.80 0.79
C ILE A 366 -4.48 -2.61 -0.46
N PRO A 367 -5.52 -2.21 -1.20
CA PRO A 367 -5.96 -2.91 -2.40
C PRO A 367 -4.91 -2.83 -3.53
N PRO A 368 -4.83 -3.85 -4.40
CA PRO A 368 -4.00 -3.79 -5.59
C PRO A 368 -4.56 -2.78 -6.60
N HIS A 369 -3.68 -2.25 -7.45
CA HIS A 369 -3.99 -1.39 -8.59
C HIS A 369 -3.37 -1.96 -9.85
N LEU A 370 -3.83 -1.47 -11.00
CA LEU A 370 -3.28 -1.82 -12.30
C LEU A 370 -2.25 -0.78 -12.74
N SER A 371 -1.37 -1.16 -13.65
CA SER A 371 -0.46 -0.24 -14.33
C SER A 371 -1.15 0.58 -15.43
N VAL A 372 -2.48 0.50 -15.53
CA VAL A 372 -3.29 1.15 -16.56
C VAL A 372 -4.71 1.38 -16.07
N ASP A 373 -5.30 2.50 -16.43
CA ASP A 373 -6.74 2.75 -16.27
C ASP A 373 -7.55 1.92 -17.30
N LEU A 374 -8.46 1.07 -16.81
CA LEU A 374 -9.29 0.23 -17.67
C LEU A 374 -10.33 1.02 -18.48
N VAL A 375 -11.00 2.00 -17.86
CA VAL A 375 -12.04 2.79 -18.52
C VAL A 375 -11.44 3.54 -19.71
N SER A 376 -10.28 4.18 -19.54
CA SER A 376 -9.59 4.89 -20.60
C SER A 376 -9.11 3.95 -21.72
N LYS A 377 -8.63 2.75 -21.37
CA LYS A 377 -8.14 1.74 -22.32
C LYS A 377 -9.23 1.19 -23.25
N PHE A 378 -10.46 1.08 -22.74
CA PHE A 378 -11.59 0.50 -23.47
C PHE A 378 -12.53 1.53 -24.11
N ARG A 379 -12.58 2.76 -23.58
CA ARG A 379 -13.28 3.89 -24.23
C ARG A 379 -12.41 4.45 -25.36
N LYS A 380 -12.43 3.79 -26.52
CA LYS A 380 -11.91 4.34 -27.79
C LYS A 380 -12.95 5.17 -28.53
#